data_AF-A0AB34FPV9-F1
#
_entry.id   AF-A0AB34FPV9-F1
#
_cell.length_a   1.000
_cell.length_b   1.000
_cell.length_c   1.000
_cell.angle_alpha   90.00
_cell.angle_beta   90.00
_cell.angle_gamma   90.00
#
_symmetry.space_group_name_H-M   'P 1'
#
loop_
_entity.id
_entity.type
_entity.pdbx_description
1 polymer ?
#
loop_
_entity_poly.entity_id
_entity_poly.type
_entity_poly.pdbx_seq_one_letter_code
_entity_poly.pdbx_strand_id
1 'polypeptide(L)'
;MGCAASSPEADRPSRRAESRNGGPSFAEISLPDVKWDVDQKWTEQLAGLEFQAIELNGHDDFLKRYPDILFQLARERLEREYPECAREGTIAGLSAESFCVDGNPCAYPCQKTVCLDDSRGGIVYASTMVIAKPLLVRPAADASHQTPKNAVPGVELDGPEMRSAKDMTLRELCAMRAQGINVRHAVVNIAVGADMVLCQLDTSATSPTILHRPPEPSDSFKKDNRMIARKARSESQLCRGMFLSQLVKSVITQGRRQCSEYTVWDQGKLPFYVKGKLYPEPTRLLVTRKLSLLEARDMEADVFEAHSAIDDILDDDVDKIELFRATNPGQEFGDIIDVTLVVATSMDVTWPDTGAYRKSQAFKAAEQAVQQHVKGLYSQGKVQRCTIYVTMGVDRSMFKFVGNPTSPAQAVREASDQQPIVSEANSPSAQNDSLKKDFGITLTPQAKQGLFASQGHFEACKETLRKKAETTSPEYLRAREVFVAPMAARHFLEINFPNCVVSDEGPFPAVLPDGTEVLLEETRLLVARDPEQEPRSIVAAINVVPRPGGPDSEPGLFSSKSWLDTPEMQQADNMLLSLLRKWHKQGLVSDVDCFAQVMMVKDATVYRFVEGERFEDYSEERIAQIKWC
;
A
#
# COMPACT_ATOMS: atom_id res chain seq x y z
N MET A 1 -38.58 -59.37 -53.48
CA MET A 1 -38.73 -58.98 -52.05
C MET A 1 -37.82 -59.89 -51.25
N GLY A 2 -36.55 -59.52 -51.13
CA GLY A 2 -35.48 -60.38 -50.62
C GLY A 2 -34.43 -59.54 -49.93
N CYS A 3 -33.46 -60.08 -49.22
CA CYS A 3 -33.14 -61.43 -48.78
C CYS A 3 -32.17 -61.24 -47.61
N ALA A 4 -32.11 -62.22 -46.73
CA ALA A 4 -31.21 -62.29 -45.59
C ALA A 4 -29.72 -62.33 -45.99
N ALA A 5 -28.82 -61.91 -45.09
CA ALA A 5 -27.53 -62.56 -44.83
C ALA A 5 -26.78 -61.89 -43.67
N SER A 6 -25.91 -62.70 -43.08
CA SER A 6 -24.97 -62.54 -41.97
C SER A 6 -23.83 -61.51 -42.17
N SER A 7 -22.98 -61.41 -41.14
CA SER A 7 -21.50 -61.21 -41.18
C SER A 7 -20.99 -59.95 -40.37
N PRO A 8 -19.67 -59.76 -40.16
CA PRO A 8 -18.95 -59.95 -38.89
C PRO A 8 -17.98 -58.79 -38.54
N GLU A 9 -17.04 -59.01 -37.62
CA GLU A 9 -15.87 -58.18 -37.24
C GLU A 9 -15.07 -57.58 -38.43
N ALA A 10 -14.47 -56.40 -38.26
CA ALA A 10 -13.00 -56.21 -38.15
C ALA A 10 -12.49 -54.76 -38.30
N ASP A 11 -11.51 -54.44 -37.44
CA ASP A 11 -10.28 -53.64 -37.65
C ASP A 11 -10.20 -52.09 -37.60
N ARG A 12 -9.74 -51.64 -36.40
CA ARG A 12 -8.57 -50.76 -36.07
C ARG A 12 -8.63 -49.22 -36.19
N PRO A 13 -7.82 -48.46 -35.43
CA PRO A 13 -7.01 -48.80 -34.24
C PRO A 13 -7.31 -47.93 -33.00
N SER A 14 -7.10 -48.52 -31.82
CA SER A 14 -6.88 -47.81 -30.55
C SER A 14 -5.64 -46.92 -30.68
N ARG A 15 -5.86 -45.61 -30.91
CA ARG A 15 -4.85 -44.60 -30.59
C ARG A 15 -4.93 -44.37 -29.08
N ARG A 16 -4.01 -45.00 -28.35
CA ARG A 16 -3.51 -44.49 -27.07
C ARG A 16 -3.39 -42.98 -27.18
N ALA A 17 -4.23 -42.25 -26.47
CA ALA A 17 -3.85 -40.91 -26.04
C ALA A 17 -2.67 -41.14 -25.09
N GLU A 18 -1.47 -40.89 -25.58
CA GLU A 18 -0.30 -40.75 -24.73
C GLU A 18 -0.66 -39.75 -23.63
N SER A 19 -0.81 -40.25 -22.41
CA SER A 19 -0.77 -39.39 -21.24
C SER A 19 0.63 -38.77 -21.22
N ARG A 20 0.76 -37.56 -21.74
CA ARG A 20 1.88 -36.66 -21.43
C ARG A 20 1.78 -36.20 -19.97
N ASN A 21 1.70 -37.15 -19.04
CA ASN A 21 2.05 -36.96 -17.63
C ASN A 21 3.50 -37.41 -17.48
N GLY A 22 4.38 -36.62 -18.06
CA GLY A 22 5.81 -36.67 -17.87
C GLY A 22 6.28 -35.24 -17.63
N GLY A 23 5.71 -34.58 -16.61
CA GLY A 23 6.40 -33.44 -16.04
C GLY A 23 7.77 -33.90 -15.56
N PRO A 24 8.83 -33.07 -15.67
CA PRO A 24 10.16 -33.47 -15.22
C PRO A 24 10.08 -33.94 -13.77
N SER A 25 10.72 -35.07 -13.47
CA SER A 25 10.93 -35.51 -12.09
C SER A 25 11.60 -34.37 -11.32
N PHE A 26 11.10 -34.05 -10.11
CA PHE A 26 11.72 -33.04 -9.22
C PHE A 26 13.22 -33.30 -8.97
N ALA A 27 13.70 -34.53 -9.19
CA ALA A 27 15.10 -34.93 -9.06
C ALA A 27 15.98 -34.57 -10.28
N GLU A 28 15.40 -34.26 -11.45
CA GLU A 28 16.14 -34.00 -12.71
C GLU A 28 16.19 -32.52 -13.10
N ILE A 29 15.62 -31.62 -12.28
CA ILE A 29 15.59 -30.19 -12.55
C ILE A 29 16.95 -29.57 -12.21
N SER A 30 17.69 -29.10 -13.22
CA SER A 30 18.88 -28.28 -13.02
C SER A 30 18.51 -26.93 -12.40
N LEU A 31 19.08 -26.62 -11.25
CA LEU A 31 18.84 -25.35 -10.56
C LEU A 31 19.61 -24.20 -11.24
N PRO A 32 19.02 -22.99 -11.32
CA PRO A 32 19.73 -21.81 -11.80
C PRO A 32 20.75 -21.34 -10.76
N ASP A 33 21.89 -20.85 -11.23
CA ASP A 33 22.83 -20.10 -10.39
C ASP A 33 22.21 -18.74 -10.06
N VAL A 34 21.86 -18.54 -8.79
CA VAL A 34 21.26 -17.31 -8.28
C VAL A 34 22.17 -16.67 -7.24
N LYS A 35 22.16 -15.34 -7.20
CA LYS A 35 22.81 -14.57 -6.14
C LYS A 35 21.82 -14.36 -5.00
N TRP A 36 22.15 -14.84 -3.81
CA TRP A 36 21.40 -14.59 -2.59
C TRP A 36 21.91 -13.33 -1.90
N ASP A 37 21.02 -12.39 -1.62
CA ASP A 37 21.29 -11.24 -0.77
C ASP A 37 20.58 -11.42 0.58
N VAL A 38 21.22 -10.96 1.66
CA VAL A 38 20.65 -11.01 3.01
C VAL A 38 19.83 -9.76 3.26
N ASP A 39 18.60 -9.92 3.75
CA ASP A 39 17.75 -8.80 4.13
C ASP A 39 17.96 -8.43 5.60
N GLN A 40 18.88 -7.51 5.84
CA GLN A 40 19.18 -7.03 7.20
C GLN A 40 17.98 -6.30 7.84
N LYS A 41 17.12 -5.65 7.04
CA LYS A 41 15.96 -4.90 7.56
C LYS A 41 14.93 -5.82 8.19
N TRP A 42 14.79 -7.04 7.65
CA TRP A 42 13.93 -8.06 8.24
C TRP A 42 14.36 -8.41 9.66
N THR A 43 15.65 -8.69 9.83
CA THR A 43 16.22 -9.04 11.13
C THR A 43 16.15 -7.87 12.11
N GLU A 44 16.44 -6.65 11.67
CA GLU A 44 16.30 -5.43 12.46
C GLU A 44 14.85 -5.22 12.93
N GLN A 45 13.87 -5.45 12.04
CA GLN A 45 12.46 -5.35 12.38
C GLN A 45 12.06 -6.36 13.46
N LEU A 46 12.50 -7.62 13.35
CA LEU A 46 12.22 -8.65 14.35
C LEU A 46 12.92 -8.37 15.69
N ALA A 47 14.17 -7.91 15.65
CA ALA A 47 14.91 -7.51 16.85
C ALA A 47 14.26 -6.30 17.53
N GLY A 48 13.70 -5.36 16.76
CA GLY A 48 12.92 -4.25 17.28
C GLY A 48 11.64 -4.70 17.97
N LEU A 49 10.89 -5.63 17.36
CA LEU A 49 9.68 -6.22 17.96
C LEU A 49 9.98 -7.02 19.23
N GLU A 50 11.07 -7.78 19.24
CA GLU A 50 11.51 -8.49 20.45
C GLU A 50 11.91 -7.51 21.55
N PHE A 51 12.73 -6.50 21.22
CA PHE A 51 13.17 -5.49 22.19
C PHE A 51 11.97 -4.76 22.81
N GLN A 52 11.00 -4.39 21.98
CA GLN A 52 9.72 -3.82 22.43
C GLN A 52 8.97 -4.78 23.36
N ALA A 53 8.88 -6.06 23.03
CA ALA A 53 8.24 -7.05 23.90
C ALA A 53 8.96 -7.20 25.25
N ILE A 54 10.29 -7.08 25.27
CA ILE A 54 11.10 -7.09 26.49
C ILE A 54 10.82 -5.84 27.34
N GLU A 55 10.84 -4.65 26.74
CA GLU A 55 10.55 -3.39 27.45
C GLU A 55 9.14 -3.38 28.07
N LEU A 56 8.21 -4.09 27.47
CA LEU A 56 6.82 -4.21 27.92
C LEU A 56 6.56 -5.42 28.85
N ASN A 57 7.59 -6.12 29.34
CA ASN A 57 7.45 -7.34 30.15
C ASN A 57 6.61 -8.47 29.48
N GLY A 58 6.54 -8.49 28.14
CA GLY A 58 5.74 -9.44 27.34
C GLY A 58 6.57 -10.46 26.55
N HIS A 59 7.84 -10.67 26.91
CA HIS A 59 8.79 -11.50 26.13
C HIS A 59 8.35 -12.95 25.98
N ASP A 60 7.84 -13.58 27.04
CA ASP A 60 7.39 -14.97 27.00
C ASP A 60 6.22 -15.19 26.03
N ASP A 61 5.28 -14.24 25.99
CA ASP A 61 4.14 -14.31 25.08
C ASP A 61 4.54 -14.00 23.63
N PHE A 62 5.53 -13.12 23.43
CA PHE A 62 6.17 -12.93 22.13
C PHE A 62 6.80 -14.24 21.62
N LEU A 63 7.56 -14.96 22.46
CA LEU A 63 8.19 -16.22 22.08
C LEU A 63 7.16 -17.32 21.75
N LYS A 64 6.07 -17.42 22.52
CA LYS A 64 4.97 -18.38 22.22
C LYS A 64 4.30 -18.10 20.89
N ARG A 65 4.09 -16.83 20.55
CA ARG A 65 3.40 -16.39 19.32
C ARG A 65 4.33 -16.17 18.13
N TYR A 66 5.62 -16.42 18.31
CA TYR A 66 6.64 -16.13 17.31
C TYR A 66 6.37 -16.73 15.92
N PRO A 67 5.89 -17.98 15.78
CA PRO A 67 5.50 -18.52 14.47
C PRO A 67 4.41 -17.71 13.76
N ASP A 68 3.35 -17.36 14.48
CA ASP A 68 2.23 -16.59 13.92
C ASP A 68 2.70 -15.19 13.52
N ILE A 69 3.55 -14.57 14.35
CA ILE A 69 4.17 -13.27 14.06
C ILE A 69 4.97 -13.34 12.76
N LEU A 70 5.84 -14.34 12.58
CA LEU A 70 6.64 -14.49 11.37
C LEU A 70 5.79 -14.68 10.11
N PHE A 71 4.79 -15.55 10.18
CA PHE A 71 3.89 -15.81 9.06
C PHE A 71 3.09 -14.58 8.65
N GLN A 72 2.57 -13.86 9.64
CA GLN A 72 1.85 -12.62 9.41
C GLN A 72 2.76 -11.53 8.85
N LEU A 73 3.96 -11.33 9.40
CA LEU A 73 4.92 -10.33 8.92
C LEU A 73 5.34 -10.60 7.47
N ALA A 74 5.58 -11.86 7.11
CA ALA A 74 5.91 -12.24 5.74
C ALA A 74 4.74 -11.95 4.79
N ARG A 75 3.50 -12.21 5.22
CA ARG A 75 2.30 -11.89 4.44
C ARG A 75 2.08 -10.39 4.31
N GLU A 76 2.15 -9.63 5.40
CA GLU A 76 2.03 -8.17 5.40
C GLU A 76 3.08 -7.51 4.49
N ARG A 77 4.30 -8.07 4.47
CA ARG A 77 5.34 -7.63 3.54
C ARG A 77 4.93 -7.84 2.09
N LEU A 78 4.44 -9.02 1.73
CA LEU A 78 3.94 -9.29 0.38
C LEU A 78 2.77 -8.38 0.02
N GLU A 79 1.82 -8.16 0.92
CA GLU A 79 0.68 -7.27 0.67
C GLU A 79 1.12 -5.81 0.51
N ARG A 80 2.18 -5.38 1.18
CA ARG A 80 2.79 -4.06 1.01
C ARG A 80 3.54 -3.91 -0.32
N GLU A 81 4.26 -4.95 -0.73
CA GLU A 81 5.03 -5.00 -1.99
C GLU A 81 4.14 -5.24 -3.23
N TYR A 82 3.01 -5.93 -3.06
CA TYR A 82 2.06 -6.37 -4.10
C TYR A 82 0.60 -6.09 -3.69
N PRO A 83 0.23 -4.82 -3.42
CA PRO A 83 -1.11 -4.45 -2.96
C PRO A 83 -2.22 -4.84 -3.96
N GLU A 84 -1.92 -4.79 -5.26
CA GLU A 84 -2.81 -5.23 -6.33
C GLU A 84 -3.13 -6.72 -6.22
N CYS A 85 -2.15 -7.54 -5.87
CA CYS A 85 -2.31 -8.98 -5.74
C CYS A 85 -3.07 -9.35 -4.46
N ALA A 86 -2.84 -8.61 -3.37
CA ALA A 86 -3.55 -8.76 -2.11
C ALA A 86 -5.06 -8.55 -2.31
N ARG A 87 -5.44 -7.47 -2.99
CA ARG A 87 -6.84 -7.11 -3.27
C ARG A 87 -7.57 -8.18 -4.10
N GLU A 88 -6.92 -8.68 -5.15
CA GLU A 88 -7.51 -9.72 -6.00
C GLU A 88 -7.43 -11.13 -5.39
N GLY A 89 -6.87 -11.26 -4.18
CA GLY A 89 -6.71 -12.54 -3.49
C GLY A 89 -5.77 -13.50 -4.23
N THR A 90 -4.77 -12.97 -4.93
CA THR A 90 -3.78 -13.73 -5.73
C THR A 90 -2.48 -13.98 -4.97
N ILE A 91 -2.42 -13.55 -3.70
CA ILE A 91 -1.44 -13.99 -2.70
C ILE A 91 -1.96 -15.27 -2.05
N ALA A 92 -1.62 -16.40 -2.66
CA ALA A 92 -2.13 -17.70 -2.28
C ALA A 92 -1.17 -18.41 -1.32
N GLY A 93 -1.67 -18.82 -0.16
CA GLY A 93 -1.00 -19.81 0.67
C GLY A 93 -1.05 -21.16 -0.02
N LEU A 94 0.10 -21.79 -0.21
CA LEU A 94 0.15 -23.18 -0.66
C LEU A 94 0.00 -24.07 0.56
N SER A 95 -0.74 -25.18 0.42
CA SER A 95 -0.77 -26.20 1.46
C SER A 95 0.67 -26.60 1.77
N ALA A 96 1.03 -26.62 3.04
CA ALA A 96 2.30 -27.17 3.49
C ALA A 96 2.30 -28.68 3.20
N GLU A 97 2.53 -29.06 1.94
CA GLU A 97 3.19 -30.34 1.67
C GLU A 97 4.41 -30.37 2.61
N SER A 98 4.60 -31.49 3.31
CA SER A 98 5.58 -31.61 4.38
C SER A 98 6.95 -31.15 3.90
N PHE A 99 7.32 -29.90 4.21
CA PHE A 99 8.61 -29.34 3.85
C PHE A 99 9.66 -30.25 4.50
N CYS A 100 10.58 -30.76 3.68
CA CYS A 100 11.60 -31.69 4.15
C CYS A 100 12.96 -30.99 4.24
N VAL A 101 13.64 -31.22 5.34
CA VAL A 101 15.04 -30.84 5.58
C VAL A 101 15.87 -32.11 5.50
N ASP A 102 16.80 -32.17 4.54
CA ASP A 102 17.65 -33.33 4.30
C ASP A 102 16.87 -34.67 4.20
N GLY A 103 15.67 -34.64 3.61
CA GLY A 103 14.80 -35.80 3.41
C GLY A 103 13.88 -36.16 4.59
N ASN A 104 13.95 -35.43 5.71
CA ASN A 104 13.07 -35.61 6.86
C ASN A 104 12.06 -34.47 6.98
N PRO A 105 10.84 -34.70 7.49
CA PRO A 105 9.90 -33.62 7.76
C PRO A 105 10.53 -32.56 8.66
N CYS A 106 10.37 -31.29 8.30
CA CYS A 106 10.86 -30.17 9.08
C CYS A 106 10.24 -30.18 10.48
N ALA A 107 11.09 -30.00 11.50
CA ALA A 107 10.66 -29.98 12.88
C ALA A 107 9.89 -28.70 13.26
N TYR A 108 9.93 -27.68 12.41
CA TYR A 108 9.36 -26.36 12.68
C TYR A 108 8.15 -26.06 11.79
N PRO A 109 7.19 -25.25 12.28
CA PRO A 109 6.07 -24.78 11.46
C PRO A 109 6.59 -24.07 10.20
N CYS A 110 5.98 -24.39 9.06
CA CYS A 110 6.36 -23.85 7.76
C CYS A 110 5.13 -23.27 7.05
N GLN A 111 5.30 -22.12 6.40
CA GLN A 111 4.29 -21.53 5.53
C GLN A 111 4.92 -21.13 4.21
N LYS A 112 4.19 -21.43 3.13
CA LYS A 112 4.60 -21.07 1.79
C LYS A 112 3.51 -20.25 1.11
N THR A 113 3.93 -19.17 0.46
CA THR A 113 3.03 -18.24 -0.20
C THR A 113 3.58 -17.89 -1.57
N VAL A 114 2.71 -17.95 -2.58
CA VAL A 114 3.05 -17.50 -3.94
C VAL A 114 2.20 -16.29 -4.28
N CYS A 115 2.84 -15.25 -4.80
CA CYS A 115 2.21 -14.05 -5.31
C CYS A 115 2.11 -14.16 -6.84
N LEU A 116 0.89 -14.30 -7.33
CA LEU A 116 0.59 -14.34 -8.76
C LEU A 116 0.10 -12.98 -9.24
N ASP A 117 0.21 -12.72 -10.54
CA ASP A 117 -0.40 -11.53 -11.12
C ASP A 117 -1.90 -11.47 -10.80
N ASP A 118 -2.36 -10.25 -10.50
CA ASP A 118 -3.74 -9.90 -10.16
C ASP A 118 -4.76 -10.36 -11.20
N SER A 119 -4.34 -10.55 -12.45
CA SER A 119 -5.17 -11.10 -13.54
C SER A 119 -5.16 -12.63 -13.67
N ARG A 120 -4.53 -13.36 -12.73
CA ARG A 120 -4.35 -14.83 -12.71
C ARG A 120 -3.78 -15.42 -14.00
N GLY A 121 -3.10 -14.61 -14.78
CA GLY A 121 -2.76 -15.00 -16.14
C GLY A 121 -1.33 -15.50 -16.29
N GLY A 122 -0.74 -16.00 -15.21
CA GLY A 122 0.43 -16.86 -15.24
C GLY A 122 1.76 -16.15 -15.12
N ILE A 123 1.84 -14.98 -14.45
CA ILE A 123 3.12 -14.39 -14.03
C ILE A 123 3.26 -14.57 -12.52
N VAL A 124 4.40 -15.13 -12.09
CA VAL A 124 4.76 -15.23 -10.66
C VAL A 124 5.59 -14.00 -10.31
N TYR A 125 5.10 -13.22 -9.36
CA TYR A 125 5.80 -12.04 -8.84
C TYR A 125 6.73 -12.40 -7.70
N ALA A 126 6.28 -13.25 -6.79
CA ALA A 126 7.10 -13.70 -5.67
C ALA A 126 6.77 -15.13 -5.23
N SER A 127 7.77 -15.84 -4.72
CA SER A 127 7.59 -17.08 -3.98
C SER A 127 8.26 -16.93 -2.62
N THR A 128 7.49 -17.08 -1.55
CA THR A 128 7.94 -16.83 -0.17
C THR A 128 7.80 -18.10 0.66
N MET A 129 8.90 -18.54 1.26
CA MET A 129 8.96 -19.65 2.20
C MET A 129 9.34 -19.12 3.58
N VAL A 130 8.58 -19.48 4.60
CA VAL A 130 8.82 -19.09 5.99
C VAL A 130 8.92 -20.33 6.84
N ILE A 131 10.02 -20.47 7.58
CA ILE A 131 10.27 -21.53 8.55
C ILE A 131 10.38 -20.86 9.92
N ALA A 132 9.40 -21.11 10.78
CA ALA A 132 9.32 -20.52 12.11
C ALA A 132 10.24 -21.24 13.12
N LYS A 133 11.54 -21.18 12.86
CA LYS A 133 12.57 -21.70 13.78
C LYS A 133 12.68 -20.76 14.98
N PRO A 134 12.56 -21.26 16.24
CA PRO A 134 12.58 -20.42 17.43
C PRO A 134 13.85 -19.58 17.56
N LEU A 135 13.73 -18.38 18.15
CA LEU A 135 14.87 -17.54 18.49
C LEU A 135 15.80 -18.24 19.49
N LEU A 136 17.11 -17.99 19.37
CA LEU A 136 18.10 -18.58 20.27
C LEU A 136 17.97 -17.99 21.68
N VAL A 137 17.52 -18.80 22.65
CA VAL A 137 17.60 -18.42 24.07
C VAL A 137 19.06 -18.52 24.51
N ARG A 138 19.74 -17.37 24.70
CA ARG A 138 21.04 -17.39 25.36
C ARG A 138 20.85 -17.76 26.84
N PRO A 139 21.60 -18.73 27.39
CA PRO A 139 21.71 -18.86 28.83
C PRO A 139 22.20 -17.53 29.41
N ALA A 140 21.60 -17.09 30.52
CA ALA A 140 22.03 -15.90 31.25
C ALA A 140 23.45 -16.12 31.81
N ALA A 141 24.45 -15.96 30.96
CA ALA A 141 25.86 -15.94 31.36
C ALA A 141 26.24 -14.49 31.62
N ASP A 142 26.40 -14.20 32.91
CA ASP A 142 26.95 -13.00 33.53
C ASP A 142 26.17 -11.69 33.31
N ALA A 143 25.50 -11.30 34.40
CA ALA A 143 24.80 -10.04 34.57
C ALA A 143 25.74 -8.84 34.38
N SER A 144 25.79 -8.31 33.17
CA SER A 144 26.15 -6.92 32.89
C SER A 144 25.06 -6.28 32.02
N HIS A 145 24.02 -5.74 32.65
CA HIS A 145 23.09 -4.69 32.17
C HIS A 145 22.66 -4.63 30.69
N GLN A 146 22.71 -5.72 29.93
CA GLN A 146 22.16 -5.79 28.58
C GLN A 146 21.08 -6.87 28.56
N THR A 147 19.85 -6.45 28.29
CA THR A 147 18.72 -7.34 28.01
C THR A 147 19.12 -8.31 26.90
N PRO A 148 19.00 -9.64 27.11
CA PRO A 148 19.45 -10.61 26.12
C PRO A 148 18.53 -10.52 24.89
N LYS A 149 19.07 -10.00 23.78
CA LYS A 149 18.41 -10.07 22.48
C LYS A 149 18.57 -11.48 21.92
N ASN A 150 17.47 -12.21 21.68
CA ASN A 150 17.50 -13.56 21.14
C ASN A 150 17.42 -13.58 19.59
N ALA A 151 16.93 -12.51 18.97
CA ALA A 151 17.02 -12.25 17.54
C ALA A 151 18.45 -11.81 17.16
N VAL A 152 19.33 -12.78 16.96
CA VAL A 152 20.71 -12.55 16.53
C VAL A 152 20.80 -12.69 15.00
N PRO A 153 21.26 -11.66 14.27
CA PRO A 153 21.44 -11.74 12.82
C PRO A 153 22.48 -12.79 12.41
N GLY A 154 22.19 -13.49 11.33
CA GLY A 154 23.12 -14.35 10.60
C GLY A 154 23.21 -15.80 11.08
N VAL A 155 22.47 -16.18 12.12
CA VAL A 155 22.55 -17.51 12.74
C VAL A 155 22.07 -18.61 11.80
N GLU A 156 21.00 -18.36 11.06
CA GLU A 156 20.31 -19.39 10.27
C GLU A 156 20.73 -19.39 8.79
N LEU A 157 21.57 -18.44 8.37
CA LEU A 157 21.94 -18.24 6.95
C LEU A 157 22.60 -19.47 6.32
N ASP A 158 23.37 -20.22 7.11
CA ASP A 158 24.08 -21.44 6.69
C ASP A 158 23.41 -22.74 7.21
N GLY A 159 22.26 -22.62 7.86
CA GLY A 159 21.53 -23.74 8.46
C GLY A 159 20.96 -24.75 7.44
N PRO A 160 20.71 -26.00 7.85
CA PRO A 160 20.12 -27.02 6.97
C PRO A 160 18.71 -26.64 6.50
N GLU A 161 17.93 -25.96 7.35
CA GLU A 161 16.61 -25.42 6.99
C GLU A 161 16.71 -24.41 5.84
N MET A 162 17.63 -23.44 5.95
CA MET A 162 17.85 -22.41 4.95
C MET A 162 18.32 -23.01 3.62
N ARG A 163 19.26 -23.96 3.64
CA ARG A 163 19.73 -24.65 2.42
C ARG A 163 18.61 -25.43 1.74
N SER A 164 17.84 -26.20 2.50
CA SER A 164 16.72 -26.98 1.97
C SER A 164 15.61 -26.09 1.40
N ALA A 165 15.32 -24.95 2.05
CA ALA A 165 14.35 -23.98 1.58
C ALA A 165 14.78 -23.33 0.25
N LYS A 166 16.07 -22.98 0.11
CA LYS A 166 16.65 -22.44 -1.13
C LYS A 166 16.47 -23.42 -2.28
N ASP A 167 16.87 -24.67 -2.10
CA ASP A 167 16.76 -25.72 -3.12
C ASP A 167 15.29 -25.97 -3.52
N MET A 168 14.40 -26.23 -2.56
CA MET A 168 13.01 -26.58 -2.83
C MET A 168 12.24 -25.45 -3.52
N THR A 169 12.43 -24.20 -3.07
CA THR A 169 11.72 -23.05 -3.66
C THR A 169 12.17 -22.80 -5.10
N LEU A 170 13.46 -22.95 -5.40
CA LEU A 170 13.97 -22.84 -6.76
C LEU A 170 13.49 -23.98 -7.66
N ARG A 171 13.47 -25.24 -7.17
CA ARG A 171 12.97 -26.38 -7.95
C ARG A 171 11.51 -26.20 -8.33
N GLU A 172 10.69 -25.72 -7.41
CA GLU A 172 9.29 -25.45 -7.71
C GLU A 172 9.15 -24.39 -8.80
N LEU A 173 9.86 -23.26 -8.69
CA LEU A 173 9.79 -22.22 -9.72
C LEU A 173 10.25 -22.74 -11.08
N CYS A 174 11.26 -23.61 -11.12
CA CYS A 174 11.65 -24.31 -12.33
C CYS A 174 10.58 -25.29 -12.85
N ALA A 175 9.87 -25.99 -11.96
CA ALA A 175 8.74 -26.84 -12.34
C ALA A 175 7.57 -26.01 -12.91
N MET A 176 7.25 -24.87 -12.28
CA MET A 176 6.27 -23.90 -12.79
C MET A 176 6.68 -23.38 -14.17
N ARG A 177 7.97 -23.06 -14.36
CA ARG A 177 8.53 -22.66 -15.67
C ARG A 177 8.34 -23.74 -16.72
N ALA A 178 8.58 -25.00 -16.38
CA ALA A 178 8.39 -26.14 -17.28
C ALA A 178 6.91 -26.35 -17.66
N GLN A 179 5.97 -25.92 -16.81
CA GLN A 179 4.54 -25.91 -17.09
C GLN A 179 4.07 -24.69 -17.91
N GLY A 180 5.00 -23.80 -18.30
CA GLY A 180 4.70 -22.62 -19.11
C GLY A 180 4.29 -21.38 -18.32
N ILE A 181 4.45 -21.39 -16.98
CA ILE A 181 4.23 -20.22 -16.12
C ILE A 181 5.42 -19.27 -16.24
N ASN A 182 5.16 -17.96 -16.35
CA ASN A 182 6.21 -16.96 -16.42
C ASN A 182 6.75 -16.63 -15.01
N VAL A 183 7.87 -17.24 -14.67
CA VAL A 183 8.61 -17.01 -13.42
C VAL A 183 9.84 -16.10 -13.59
N ARG A 184 10.02 -15.51 -14.78
CA ARG A 184 11.26 -14.79 -15.16
C ARG A 184 11.57 -13.61 -14.23
N HIS A 185 10.52 -12.96 -13.73
CA HIS A 185 10.61 -11.78 -12.89
C HIS A 185 10.33 -12.09 -11.41
N ALA A 186 10.29 -13.38 -11.04
CA ALA A 186 9.93 -13.80 -9.70
C ALA A 186 11.04 -13.46 -8.69
N VAL A 187 10.64 -12.83 -7.58
CA VAL A 187 11.49 -12.65 -6.40
C VAL A 187 11.29 -13.84 -5.45
N VAL A 188 12.38 -14.46 -5.04
CA VAL A 188 12.36 -15.54 -4.05
C VAL A 188 12.69 -14.94 -2.69
N ASN A 189 11.85 -15.23 -1.71
CA ASN A 189 11.97 -14.76 -0.34
C ASN A 189 12.00 -15.98 0.59
N ILE A 190 13.04 -16.11 1.41
CA ILE A 190 13.15 -17.22 2.35
C ILE A 190 13.48 -16.67 3.72
N ALA A 191 12.58 -16.87 4.68
CA ALA A 191 12.77 -16.49 6.07
C ALA A 191 12.91 -17.77 6.93
N VAL A 192 13.99 -17.85 7.72
CA VAL A 192 14.22 -18.91 8.71
C VAL A 192 14.55 -18.26 10.04
N GLY A 193 13.63 -18.38 11.00
CA GLY A 193 13.74 -17.64 12.26
C GLY A 193 13.87 -16.13 12.03
N ALA A 194 14.93 -15.53 12.57
CA ALA A 194 15.20 -14.09 12.47
C ALA A 194 15.87 -13.67 11.16
N ASP A 195 16.32 -14.61 10.33
CA ASP A 195 17.08 -14.32 9.12
C ASP A 195 16.22 -14.45 7.87
N MET A 196 16.42 -13.55 6.92
CA MET A 196 15.78 -13.60 5.62
C MET A 196 16.80 -13.42 4.51
N VAL A 197 16.66 -14.22 3.47
CA VAL A 197 17.42 -14.09 2.22
C VAL A 197 16.47 -13.88 1.06
N LEU A 198 16.95 -13.16 0.05
CA LEU A 198 16.23 -12.90 -1.17
C LEU A 198 17.10 -13.16 -2.40
N CYS A 199 16.49 -13.61 -3.48
CA CYS A 199 17.14 -13.68 -4.78
C CYS A 199 16.17 -13.41 -5.91
N GLN A 200 16.70 -13.08 -7.09
CA GLN A 200 15.94 -13.11 -8.33
C GLN A 200 16.30 -14.37 -9.10
N LEU A 201 15.29 -15.01 -9.69
CA LEU A 201 15.47 -16.28 -10.41
C LEU A 201 16.33 -16.12 -11.68
N ASP A 202 16.27 -14.96 -12.34
CA ASP A 202 17.06 -14.65 -13.53
C ASP A 202 17.80 -13.32 -13.30
N THR A 203 19.10 -13.40 -13.05
CA THR A 203 19.97 -12.24 -12.77
C THR A 203 20.49 -11.55 -14.04
N SER A 204 20.19 -12.10 -15.23
CA SER A 204 20.54 -11.44 -16.48
C SER A 204 19.65 -10.21 -16.70
N ALA A 205 20.12 -9.24 -17.49
CA ALA A 205 19.29 -8.10 -17.91
C ALA A 205 18.16 -8.60 -18.81
N THR A 206 17.11 -9.12 -18.19
CA THR A 206 15.97 -9.65 -18.90
C THR A 206 15.10 -8.51 -19.39
N SER A 207 14.86 -8.45 -20.70
CA SER A 207 13.89 -7.50 -21.25
C SER A 207 12.54 -7.65 -20.53
N PRO A 208 11.86 -6.53 -20.22
CA PRO A 208 10.59 -6.56 -19.52
C PRO A 208 9.55 -7.34 -20.31
N THR A 209 8.72 -8.09 -19.61
CA THR A 209 7.54 -8.76 -20.17
C THR A 209 6.40 -7.76 -20.32
N ILE A 210 5.80 -7.71 -21.51
CA ILE A 210 4.54 -7.01 -21.76
C ILE A 210 3.54 -8.03 -22.27
N LEU A 211 2.52 -8.31 -21.47
CA LEU A 211 1.52 -9.33 -21.77
C LEU A 211 0.17 -8.68 -22.02
N HIS A 212 -0.34 -8.80 -23.24
CA HIS A 212 -1.69 -8.35 -23.57
C HIS A 212 -2.73 -9.21 -22.84
N ARG A 213 -3.74 -8.55 -22.27
CA ARG A 213 -4.83 -9.19 -21.56
C ARG A 213 -6.16 -8.80 -22.23
N PRO A 214 -7.08 -9.76 -22.42
CA PRO A 214 -8.44 -9.45 -22.84
C PRO A 214 -9.02 -8.46 -21.81
N PRO A 215 -9.45 -7.27 -22.23
CA PRO A 215 -10.07 -6.34 -21.31
C PRO A 215 -11.50 -6.81 -21.07
N GLU A 216 -11.86 -7.06 -19.82
CA GLU A 216 -13.25 -7.08 -19.41
C GLU A 216 -13.58 -5.71 -18.81
N PRO A 217 -14.38 -4.87 -19.49
CA PRO A 217 -14.87 -3.65 -18.86
C PRO A 217 -15.67 -4.03 -17.62
N SER A 218 -15.52 -3.28 -16.52
CA SER A 218 -16.29 -3.54 -15.31
C SER A 218 -17.79 -3.45 -15.62
N ASP A 219 -18.59 -4.22 -14.89
CA ASP A 219 -20.04 -4.19 -15.09
C ASP A 219 -20.66 -2.83 -14.77
N SER A 220 -20.04 -2.08 -13.83
CA SER A 220 -20.39 -0.68 -13.58
C SER A 220 -20.16 0.18 -14.83
N PHE A 221 -18.98 0.11 -15.45
CA PHE A 221 -18.69 0.88 -16.65
C PHE A 221 -19.63 0.50 -17.81
N LYS A 222 -19.92 -0.79 -17.99
CA LYS A 222 -20.90 -1.23 -19.00
C LYS A 222 -22.29 -0.66 -18.72
N LYS A 223 -22.73 -0.62 -17.46
CA LYS A 223 -24.03 -0.10 -17.04
C LYS A 223 -24.12 1.40 -17.25
N ASP A 224 -23.13 2.15 -16.77
CA ASP A 224 -23.06 3.61 -16.87
C ASP A 224 -22.96 4.04 -18.34
N ASN A 225 -22.05 3.43 -19.09
CA ASN A 225 -21.90 3.70 -20.52
C ASN A 225 -23.18 3.40 -21.30
N ARG A 226 -23.92 2.32 -20.98
CA ARG A 226 -25.23 2.04 -21.61
C ARG A 226 -26.30 3.06 -21.21
N MET A 227 -26.34 3.46 -19.95
CA MET A 227 -27.30 4.44 -19.45
C MET A 227 -27.08 5.80 -20.14
N ILE A 228 -25.84 6.25 -20.16
CA ILE A 228 -25.46 7.53 -20.77
C ILE A 228 -25.59 7.45 -22.30
N ALA A 229 -25.23 6.34 -22.95
CA ALA A 229 -25.47 6.16 -24.38
C ALA A 229 -26.96 6.26 -24.74
N ARG A 230 -27.87 5.81 -23.87
CA ARG A 230 -29.32 5.97 -24.07
C ARG A 230 -29.75 7.44 -23.96
N LYS A 231 -29.29 8.14 -22.92
CA LYS A 231 -29.54 9.59 -22.76
C LYS A 231 -28.95 10.40 -23.93
N ALA A 232 -27.73 10.09 -24.36
CA ALA A 232 -27.06 10.74 -25.48
C ALA A 232 -27.78 10.52 -26.83
N ARG A 233 -28.53 9.42 -26.99
CA ARG A 233 -29.37 9.19 -28.17
C ARG A 233 -30.67 10.00 -28.14
N SER A 234 -31.27 10.19 -26.96
CA SER A 234 -32.48 11.03 -26.82
C SER A 234 -32.16 12.54 -26.82
N GLU A 235 -30.98 12.93 -26.34
CA GLU A 235 -30.55 14.31 -26.11
C GLU A 235 -29.23 14.62 -26.83
N SER A 236 -29.16 14.24 -28.11
CA SER A 236 -27.91 14.27 -28.90
C SER A 236 -27.21 15.62 -28.99
N GLN A 237 -27.94 16.74 -28.90
CA GLN A 237 -27.35 18.09 -28.88
C GLN A 237 -26.70 18.43 -27.54
N LEU A 238 -27.28 17.99 -26.43
CA LEU A 238 -26.73 18.22 -25.08
C LEU A 238 -25.50 17.35 -24.84
N CYS A 239 -25.50 16.11 -25.34
CA CYS A 239 -24.43 15.14 -25.07
C CYS A 239 -23.25 15.17 -26.07
N ARG A 240 -23.25 16.06 -27.07
CA ARG A 240 -22.19 16.10 -28.09
C ARG A 240 -20.85 16.51 -27.47
N GLY A 241 -19.81 15.72 -27.70
CA GLY A 241 -18.47 15.97 -27.17
C GLY A 241 -18.26 15.57 -25.70
N MET A 242 -19.30 15.06 -25.03
CA MET A 242 -19.24 14.74 -23.59
C MET A 242 -18.68 13.36 -23.28
N PHE A 243 -18.61 12.48 -24.29
CA PHE A 243 -18.06 11.14 -24.13
C PHE A 243 -16.63 11.17 -23.57
N LEU A 244 -15.79 12.08 -24.06
CA LEU A 244 -14.39 12.19 -23.62
C LEU A 244 -14.30 12.63 -22.15
N SER A 245 -15.20 13.50 -21.71
CA SER A 245 -15.30 13.95 -20.31
C SER A 245 -15.66 12.78 -19.39
N GLN A 246 -16.68 11.98 -19.78
CA GLN A 246 -17.06 10.76 -19.05
C GLN A 246 -15.95 9.71 -19.03
N LEU A 247 -15.24 9.54 -20.16
CA LEU A 247 -14.15 8.58 -20.25
C LEU A 247 -12.99 8.95 -19.33
N VAL A 248 -12.56 10.22 -19.34
CA VAL A 248 -11.51 10.71 -18.44
C VAL A 248 -11.95 10.60 -16.98
N LYS A 249 -13.19 11.02 -16.65
CA LYS A 249 -13.77 10.83 -15.32
C LYS A 249 -13.68 9.37 -14.88
N SER A 250 -14.14 8.43 -15.72
CA SER A 250 -14.10 7.00 -15.42
C SER A 250 -12.68 6.48 -15.19
N VAL A 251 -11.68 6.98 -15.93
CA VAL A 251 -10.28 6.58 -15.75
C VAL A 251 -9.76 7.09 -14.41
N ILE A 252 -10.01 8.35 -14.04
CA ILE A 252 -9.54 8.90 -12.78
C ILE A 252 -10.25 8.21 -11.60
N THR A 253 -11.56 8.01 -11.67
CA THR A 253 -12.32 7.27 -10.66
C THR A 253 -11.81 5.83 -10.52
N GLN A 254 -11.53 5.13 -11.63
CA GLN A 254 -10.99 3.78 -11.57
C GLN A 254 -9.60 3.75 -10.94
N GLY A 255 -8.73 4.71 -11.25
CA GLY A 255 -7.40 4.83 -10.64
C GLY A 255 -7.45 4.98 -9.11
N ARG A 256 -8.41 5.76 -8.59
CA ARG A 256 -8.61 5.95 -7.14
C ARG A 256 -9.31 4.77 -6.44
N ARG A 257 -10.29 4.13 -7.11
CA ARG A 257 -11.02 2.98 -6.52
C ARG A 257 -10.15 1.76 -6.26
N GLN A 258 -8.98 1.68 -6.91
CA GLN A 258 -8.05 0.56 -6.76
C GLN A 258 -7.39 0.52 -5.39
N CYS A 259 -7.02 1.67 -4.82
CA CYS A 259 -6.51 1.81 -3.46
C CYS A 259 -6.61 3.29 -3.08
N SER A 260 -7.06 3.58 -1.86
CA SER A 260 -7.11 4.94 -1.33
C SER A 260 -5.72 5.54 -1.12
N GLU A 261 -4.67 4.71 -1.10
CA GLU A 261 -3.28 5.14 -1.17
C GLU A 261 -2.82 5.47 -2.61
N TYR A 262 -3.70 5.58 -3.61
CA TYR A 262 -3.29 5.89 -4.99
C TYR A 262 -3.75 7.27 -5.44
N THR A 263 -2.84 7.96 -6.11
CA THR A 263 -3.10 9.28 -6.72
C THR A 263 -3.01 9.17 -8.23
N VAL A 264 -3.90 9.87 -8.93
CA VAL A 264 -3.90 9.93 -10.40
C VAL A 264 -3.25 11.23 -10.83
N TRP A 265 -2.23 11.11 -11.66
CA TRP A 265 -1.42 12.20 -12.14
C TRP A 265 -1.63 12.42 -13.62
N ASP A 266 -1.68 13.67 -14.00
CA ASP A 266 -1.73 14.08 -15.38
C ASP A 266 -0.31 14.38 -15.90
N GLN A 267 0.17 13.56 -16.84
CA GLN A 267 1.49 13.68 -17.46
C GLN A 267 1.45 14.43 -18.80
N GLY A 268 0.30 14.98 -19.19
CA GLY A 268 0.18 15.71 -20.44
C GLY A 268 -0.15 14.83 -21.64
N LYS A 269 0.36 15.21 -22.81
CA LYS A 269 0.06 14.57 -24.10
C LYS A 269 1.11 13.51 -24.42
N LEU A 270 0.69 12.39 -25.01
CA LEU A 270 1.61 11.41 -25.60
C LEU A 270 1.36 11.35 -27.11
N PRO A 271 2.17 12.04 -27.93
CA PRO A 271 2.01 12.04 -29.38
C PRO A 271 2.44 10.69 -29.97
N PHE A 272 1.75 10.24 -31.02
CA PHE A 272 2.12 9.03 -31.76
C PHE A 272 1.83 9.16 -33.25
N TYR A 273 2.49 8.32 -34.06
CA TYR A 273 2.41 8.36 -35.51
C TYR A 273 1.60 7.19 -36.06
N VAL A 274 0.72 7.46 -37.02
CA VAL A 274 -0.02 6.47 -37.80
C VAL A 274 0.46 6.56 -39.25
N LYS A 275 1.07 5.49 -39.78
CA LYS A 275 1.64 5.47 -41.15
C LYS A 275 2.59 6.65 -41.43
N GLY A 276 3.42 7.01 -40.45
CA GLY A 276 4.42 8.08 -40.57
C GLY A 276 3.87 9.50 -40.44
N LYS A 277 2.56 9.69 -40.19
CA LYS A 277 1.96 11.01 -39.89
C LYS A 277 1.56 11.09 -38.43
N LEU A 278 1.76 12.25 -37.81
CA LEU A 278 1.30 12.51 -36.45
C LEU A 278 -0.23 12.31 -36.40
N TYR A 279 -0.70 11.56 -35.39
CA TYR A 279 -2.13 11.37 -35.19
C TYR A 279 -2.80 12.72 -34.85
N PRO A 280 -3.88 13.10 -35.54
CA PRO A 280 -4.40 14.48 -35.49
C PRO A 280 -5.26 14.77 -34.25
N GLU A 281 -5.85 13.76 -33.63
CA GLU A 281 -6.74 13.96 -32.47
C GLU A 281 -5.92 14.00 -31.15
N PRO A 282 -6.40 14.75 -30.14
CA PRO A 282 -5.68 14.93 -28.89
C PRO A 282 -5.54 13.63 -28.08
N THR A 283 -4.48 13.55 -27.28
CA THR A 283 -4.22 12.44 -26.36
C THR A 283 -3.96 12.95 -24.95
N ARG A 284 -4.24 12.13 -23.94
CA ARG A 284 -3.87 12.40 -22.55
C ARG A 284 -3.28 11.17 -21.88
N LEU A 285 -2.13 11.35 -21.26
CA LEU A 285 -1.45 10.32 -20.49
C LEU A 285 -1.72 10.56 -18.99
N LEU A 286 -2.40 9.60 -18.37
CA LEU A 286 -2.69 9.59 -16.95
C LEU A 286 -1.91 8.47 -16.28
N VAL A 287 -1.30 8.76 -15.14
CA VAL A 287 -0.43 7.83 -14.41
C VAL A 287 -0.89 7.71 -12.97
N THR A 288 -1.12 6.49 -12.49
CA THR A 288 -1.47 6.24 -11.10
C THR A 288 -0.23 5.90 -10.30
N ARG A 289 -0.03 6.54 -9.14
CA ARG A 289 1.12 6.38 -8.25
C ARG A 289 0.72 6.07 -6.82
N LYS A 290 1.61 5.42 -6.06
CA LYS A 290 1.43 5.22 -4.62
C LYS A 290 1.63 6.53 -3.84
N LEU A 291 0.75 6.79 -2.88
CA LEU A 291 0.61 8.02 -2.11
C LEU A 291 1.69 8.17 -1.03
N SER A 292 2.19 7.06 -0.48
CA SER A 292 3.23 6.99 0.55
C SER A 292 4.56 7.70 0.19
N LEU A 293 4.66 8.25 -1.02
CA LEU A 293 5.79 9.03 -1.52
C LEU A 293 5.60 10.54 -1.37
N LEU A 294 4.36 11.04 -1.32
CA LEU A 294 4.10 12.43 -0.95
C LEU A 294 4.54 12.71 0.49
N GLU A 295 4.50 11.68 1.35
CA GLU A 295 4.94 11.72 2.74
C GLU A 295 6.47 11.59 2.89
N ALA A 296 7.17 11.00 1.90
CA ALA A 296 8.54 10.55 2.10
C ALA A 296 9.62 11.59 1.75
N ARG A 297 9.49 12.42 0.70
CA ARG A 297 10.49 13.44 0.25
C ARG A 297 9.91 14.44 -0.76
N ASP A 298 10.35 15.71 -0.74
CA ASP A 298 10.52 16.76 -1.79
C ASP A 298 9.64 16.76 -3.08
N MET A 299 8.51 16.06 -3.13
CA MET A 299 7.63 16.04 -4.28
C MET A 299 6.73 17.27 -4.28
N GLU A 300 7.17 18.31 -4.99
CA GLU A 300 6.32 19.46 -5.28
C GLU A 300 5.26 19.06 -6.31
N ALA A 301 4.04 18.89 -5.82
CA ALA A 301 2.87 18.60 -6.62
C ALA A 301 1.80 19.69 -6.44
N ASP A 302 1.14 20.00 -7.55
CA ASP A 302 -0.08 20.79 -7.55
C ASP A 302 -1.28 19.83 -7.57
N VAL A 303 -2.24 20.08 -6.68
CA VAL A 303 -3.45 19.28 -6.57
C VAL A 303 -4.62 20.07 -7.12
N PHE A 304 -5.42 19.42 -7.97
CA PHE A 304 -6.61 20.01 -8.58
C PHE A 304 -7.83 19.15 -8.27
N GLU A 305 -8.95 19.81 -7.99
CA GLU A 305 -10.28 19.21 -8.10
C GLU A 305 -10.69 19.23 -9.58
N ALA A 306 -11.03 18.07 -10.12
CA ALA A 306 -11.39 17.87 -11.51
C ALA A 306 -12.91 17.74 -11.67
N HIS A 307 -13.51 18.67 -12.40
CA HIS A 307 -14.93 18.69 -12.73
C HIS A 307 -15.15 18.23 -14.17
N SER A 308 -16.06 17.27 -14.35
CA SER A 308 -16.43 16.76 -15.67
C SER A 308 -17.69 17.45 -16.16
N ALA A 309 -17.70 17.92 -17.40
CA ALA A 309 -18.87 18.60 -17.99
C ALA A 309 -20.15 17.74 -17.97
N ILE A 310 -20.02 16.41 -17.88
CA ILE A 310 -21.18 15.50 -17.78
C ILE A 310 -21.90 15.53 -16.42
N ASP A 311 -21.22 16.05 -15.40
CA ASP A 311 -21.73 16.10 -14.03
C ASP A 311 -22.87 17.10 -13.94
N ASP A 312 -22.79 18.20 -14.71
CA ASP A 312 -23.83 19.22 -14.84
C ASP A 312 -25.15 18.68 -15.44
N ILE A 313 -25.14 17.49 -16.04
CA ILE A 313 -26.30 16.87 -16.70
C ILE A 313 -26.84 15.68 -15.91
N LEU A 314 -25.98 14.94 -15.21
CA LEU A 314 -26.39 13.70 -14.56
C LEU A 314 -26.99 13.91 -13.16
N ASP A 315 -26.83 15.10 -12.56
CA ASP A 315 -27.34 15.43 -11.21
C ASP A 315 -27.01 14.34 -10.17
N ASP A 316 -25.84 13.71 -10.35
CA ASP A 316 -25.29 12.75 -9.40
C ASP A 316 -24.55 13.56 -8.32
N ASP A 317 -24.69 13.16 -7.05
CA ASP A 317 -23.75 13.56 -5.99
C ASP A 317 -22.36 13.02 -6.39
N VAL A 318 -21.59 13.84 -7.11
CA VAL A 318 -20.31 13.40 -7.68
C VAL A 318 -19.24 13.44 -6.60
N ASP A 319 -18.66 12.27 -6.31
CA ASP A 319 -17.41 12.13 -5.57
C ASP A 319 -16.38 13.12 -6.14
N LYS A 320 -15.92 14.08 -5.33
CA LYS A 320 -14.88 15.03 -5.73
C LYS A 320 -13.64 14.29 -6.19
N ILE A 321 -13.26 14.47 -7.46
CA ILE A 321 -12.14 13.76 -8.07
C ILE A 321 -10.90 14.64 -8.05
N GLU A 322 -9.81 14.13 -7.49
CA GLU A 322 -8.53 14.85 -7.45
C GLU A 322 -7.61 14.41 -8.58
N LEU A 323 -6.91 15.37 -9.18
CA LEU A 323 -5.90 15.17 -10.21
C LEU A 323 -4.61 15.88 -9.80
N PHE A 324 -3.49 15.17 -9.87
CA PHE A 324 -2.18 15.65 -9.45
C PHE A 324 -1.33 16.04 -10.66
N ARG A 325 -0.46 17.03 -10.49
CA ARG A 325 0.61 17.34 -11.44
C ARG A 325 1.90 17.66 -10.75
N ALA A 326 3.01 17.40 -11.43
CA ALA A 326 4.31 17.87 -11.00
C ALA A 326 4.32 19.40 -11.09
N THR A 327 4.70 20.08 -10.01
CA THR A 327 4.93 21.53 -10.03
C THR A 327 6.06 21.87 -11.02
N ASN A 328 7.05 20.99 -11.17
CA ASN A 328 8.05 21.03 -12.24
C ASN A 328 7.74 19.97 -13.34
N PRO A 329 7.30 20.38 -14.55
CA PRO A 329 6.98 19.46 -15.64
C PRO A 329 8.16 18.61 -16.13
N GLY A 330 9.41 19.02 -15.86
CA GLY A 330 10.60 18.24 -16.21
C GLY A 330 10.95 17.14 -15.20
N GLN A 331 10.24 17.08 -14.08
CA GLN A 331 10.49 16.10 -13.02
C GLN A 331 9.53 14.91 -13.17
N GLU A 332 10.09 13.76 -13.53
CA GLU A 332 9.32 12.52 -13.66
C GLU A 332 9.47 11.67 -12.38
N PHE A 333 8.35 11.39 -11.71
CA PHE A 333 8.30 10.64 -10.45
C PHE A 333 8.08 9.14 -10.69
N GLY A 334 8.70 8.31 -9.86
CA GLY A 334 8.63 6.85 -9.92
C GLY A 334 7.35 6.25 -9.32
N ASP A 335 7.43 4.95 -8.94
CA ASP A 335 6.38 4.18 -8.26
C ASP A 335 5.03 4.19 -8.96
N ILE A 336 5.12 4.05 -10.28
CA ILE A 336 4.01 4.00 -11.19
C ILE A 336 3.34 2.62 -11.11
N ILE A 337 2.03 2.62 -10.84
CA ILE A 337 1.22 1.41 -10.70
C ILE A 337 0.41 1.17 -11.97
N ASP A 338 -0.16 2.23 -12.54
CA ASP A 338 -0.88 2.16 -13.82
C ASP A 338 -0.49 3.31 -14.74
N VAL A 339 -0.50 3.04 -16.05
CA VAL A 339 -0.33 4.04 -17.10
C VAL A 339 -1.51 3.93 -18.07
N THR A 340 -2.31 4.99 -18.17
CA THR A 340 -3.48 5.04 -19.06
C THR A 340 -3.31 6.10 -20.13
N LEU A 341 -3.31 5.67 -21.39
CA LEU A 341 -3.39 6.55 -22.54
C LEU A 341 -4.85 6.70 -22.99
N VAL A 342 -5.39 7.90 -22.88
CA VAL A 342 -6.68 8.30 -23.43
C VAL A 342 -6.46 8.91 -24.81
N VAL A 343 -7.00 8.26 -25.84
CA VAL A 343 -6.96 8.73 -27.23
C VAL A 343 -8.32 9.30 -27.60
N ALA A 344 -8.37 10.59 -27.93
CA ALA A 344 -9.62 11.21 -28.35
C ALA A 344 -10.12 10.62 -29.68
N THR A 345 -11.44 10.53 -29.78
CA THR A 345 -12.15 10.27 -31.02
C THR A 345 -12.54 11.59 -31.66
N SER A 346 -12.82 11.58 -32.96
CA SER A 346 -13.32 12.77 -33.66
C SER A 346 -14.54 13.36 -32.94
N MET A 347 -14.57 14.69 -32.82
CA MET A 347 -15.65 15.48 -32.20
C MET A 347 -17.01 15.33 -32.93
N ASP A 348 -17.01 14.77 -34.14
CA ASP A 348 -18.23 14.45 -34.89
C ASP A 348 -18.91 13.17 -34.40
N VAL A 349 -18.23 12.36 -33.57
CA VAL A 349 -18.80 11.15 -32.98
C VAL A 349 -19.42 11.49 -31.62
N THR A 350 -20.75 11.55 -31.55
CA THR A 350 -21.48 11.86 -30.30
C THR A 350 -21.26 10.80 -29.23
N TRP A 351 -21.35 9.51 -29.59
CA TRP A 351 -21.09 8.39 -28.69
C TRP A 351 -20.56 7.19 -29.49
N PRO A 352 -19.30 6.74 -29.27
CA PRO A 352 -18.74 5.65 -30.06
C PRO A 352 -19.38 4.29 -29.79
N ASP A 353 -19.52 3.48 -30.83
CA ASP A 353 -19.94 2.08 -30.68
C ASP A 353 -18.80 1.20 -30.15
N THR A 354 -19.16 0.16 -29.40
CA THR A 354 -18.20 -0.86 -28.95
C THR A 354 -17.61 -1.62 -30.14
N GLY A 355 -16.29 -1.75 -30.19
CA GLY A 355 -15.55 -2.43 -31.25
C GLY A 355 -15.18 -1.55 -32.44
N ALA A 356 -15.62 -0.29 -32.50
CA ALA A 356 -15.40 0.62 -33.63
C ALA A 356 -13.90 0.88 -33.90
N TYR A 357 -13.09 0.94 -32.85
CA TYR A 357 -11.66 1.31 -32.92
C TYR A 357 -10.73 0.14 -32.63
N ARG A 358 -11.22 -0.97 -32.06
CA ARG A 358 -10.42 -2.13 -31.65
C ARG A 358 -9.47 -2.68 -32.72
N LYS A 359 -9.85 -2.60 -34.00
CA LYS A 359 -9.03 -3.07 -35.13
C LYS A 359 -8.35 -1.93 -35.92
N SER A 360 -8.55 -0.69 -35.51
CA SER A 360 -8.02 0.47 -36.20
C SER A 360 -6.50 0.55 -36.09
N GLN A 361 -5.86 1.16 -37.10
CA GLN A 361 -4.41 1.38 -37.09
C GLN A 361 -3.99 2.40 -36.04
N ALA A 362 -4.85 3.39 -35.75
CA ALA A 362 -4.62 4.38 -34.71
C ALA A 362 -4.55 3.73 -33.33
N PHE A 363 -5.49 2.83 -33.02
CA PHE A 363 -5.51 2.12 -31.75
C PHE A 363 -4.25 1.27 -31.54
N LYS A 364 -3.83 0.51 -32.56
CA LYS A 364 -2.59 -0.27 -32.50
C LYS A 364 -1.33 0.60 -32.38
N ALA A 365 -1.30 1.76 -33.04
CA ALA A 365 -0.19 2.69 -32.92
C ALA A 365 -0.12 3.31 -31.51
N ALA A 366 -1.27 3.61 -30.91
CA ALA A 366 -1.37 4.08 -29.52
C ALA A 366 -0.88 3.01 -28.52
N GLU A 367 -1.26 1.74 -28.71
CA GLU A 367 -0.73 0.60 -27.93
C GLU A 367 0.79 0.53 -27.98
N GLN A 368 1.38 0.67 -29.16
CA GLN A 368 2.83 0.66 -29.32
C GLN A 368 3.50 1.87 -28.66
N ALA A 369 2.93 3.06 -28.82
CA ALA A 369 3.48 4.29 -28.25
C ALA A 369 3.52 4.27 -26.72
N VAL A 370 2.43 3.84 -26.07
CA VAL A 370 2.40 3.75 -24.60
C VAL A 370 3.35 2.65 -24.09
N GLN A 371 3.45 1.51 -24.80
CA GLN A 371 4.39 0.45 -24.41
C GLN A 371 5.85 0.92 -24.53
N GLN A 372 6.17 1.70 -25.55
CA GLN A 372 7.50 2.32 -25.69
C GLN A 372 7.76 3.34 -24.59
N HIS A 373 6.78 4.19 -24.27
CA HIS A 373 6.89 5.13 -23.17
C HIS A 373 7.15 4.44 -21.82
N VAL A 374 6.42 3.36 -21.52
CA VAL A 374 6.64 2.57 -20.28
C VAL A 374 7.99 1.87 -20.27
N LYS A 375 8.50 1.40 -21.42
CA LYS A 375 9.88 0.89 -21.51
C LYS A 375 10.92 1.97 -21.24
N GLY A 376 10.67 3.22 -21.63
CA GLY A 376 11.52 4.36 -21.29
C GLY A 376 11.47 4.70 -19.80
N LEU A 377 10.29 4.67 -19.19
CA LEU A 377 10.16 4.81 -17.73
C LEU A 377 10.92 3.70 -16.99
N TYR A 378 10.91 2.47 -17.52
CA TYR A 378 11.60 1.32 -16.94
C TYR A 378 13.12 1.47 -17.01
N SER A 379 13.66 1.89 -18.16
CA SER A 379 15.10 2.14 -18.30
C SER A 379 15.59 3.26 -17.39
N GLN A 380 14.71 4.21 -17.03
CA GLN A 380 14.99 5.25 -16.03
C GLN A 380 14.79 4.80 -14.57
N GLY A 381 14.38 3.55 -14.33
CA GLY A 381 14.09 3.02 -12.98
C GLY A 381 12.83 3.61 -12.33
N LYS A 382 11.93 4.22 -13.11
CA LYS A 382 10.70 4.88 -12.62
C LYS A 382 9.52 3.92 -12.46
N VAL A 383 9.55 2.82 -13.21
CA VAL A 383 8.54 1.76 -13.14
C VAL A 383 9.25 0.42 -13.15
N GLN A 384 8.79 -0.51 -12.32
CA GLN A 384 9.25 -1.91 -12.35
C GLN A 384 8.11 -2.82 -12.80
N ARG A 385 6.89 -2.53 -12.35
CA ARG A 385 5.67 -3.26 -12.68
C ARG A 385 4.54 -2.25 -12.82
N CYS A 386 3.70 -2.40 -13.83
CA CYS A 386 2.48 -1.61 -13.94
C CYS A 386 1.43 -2.26 -14.84
N THR A 387 0.19 -1.77 -14.74
CA THR A 387 -0.84 -2.05 -15.76
C THR A 387 -0.89 -0.92 -16.77
N ILE A 388 -0.84 -1.27 -18.05
CA ILE A 388 -0.95 -0.32 -19.15
C ILE A 388 -2.36 -0.42 -19.73
N TYR A 389 -3.04 0.71 -19.83
CA TYR A 389 -4.33 0.84 -20.47
C TYR A 389 -4.24 1.77 -21.67
N VAL A 390 -4.87 1.38 -22.77
CA VAL A 390 -5.13 2.28 -23.90
C VAL A 390 -6.61 2.31 -24.13
N THR A 391 -7.20 3.49 -24.19
CA THR A 391 -8.62 3.68 -24.45
C THR A 391 -8.83 4.59 -25.64
N MET A 392 -9.71 4.19 -26.56
CA MET A 392 -10.10 4.97 -27.73
C MET A 392 -11.57 4.72 -28.01
N GLY A 393 -12.40 5.74 -27.82
CA GLY A 393 -13.84 5.52 -27.75
C GLY A 393 -14.19 4.59 -26.59
N VAL A 394 -15.13 3.66 -26.81
CA VAL A 394 -15.52 2.64 -25.83
C VAL A 394 -14.53 1.46 -25.79
N ASP A 395 -13.63 1.37 -26.77
CA ASP A 395 -12.66 0.28 -26.84
C ASP A 395 -11.46 0.54 -25.93
N ARG A 396 -11.07 -0.52 -25.22
CA ARG A 396 -9.93 -0.53 -24.31
C ARG A 396 -9.04 -1.73 -24.62
N SER A 397 -7.74 -1.56 -24.38
CA SER A 397 -6.75 -2.63 -24.30
C SER A 397 -6.06 -2.56 -22.94
N MET A 398 -5.68 -3.73 -22.42
CA MET A 398 -4.94 -3.87 -21.16
C MET A 398 -3.67 -4.68 -21.41
N PHE A 399 -2.55 -4.22 -20.86
CA PHE A 399 -1.30 -4.96 -20.84
C PHE A 399 -0.74 -4.97 -19.43
N LYS A 400 -0.14 -6.10 -19.03
CA LYS A 400 0.66 -6.18 -17.81
C LYS A 400 2.13 -6.02 -18.16
N PHE A 401 2.78 -5.04 -17.56
CA PHE A 401 4.20 -4.77 -17.69
C PHE A 401 4.91 -5.25 -16.43
N VAL A 402 5.96 -6.06 -16.61
CA VAL A 402 6.79 -6.56 -15.51
C VAL A 402 8.24 -6.57 -15.99
N GLY A 403 9.12 -5.89 -15.26
CA GLY A 403 10.56 -5.91 -15.47
C GLY A 403 11.31 -6.28 -14.19
N ASN A 404 12.59 -6.60 -14.33
CA ASN A 404 13.46 -6.80 -13.17
C ASN A 404 13.86 -5.43 -12.58
N PRO A 405 14.06 -5.30 -11.26
CA PRO A 405 14.67 -4.12 -10.66
C PRO A 405 15.99 -3.77 -11.36
N THR A 406 16.03 -2.65 -12.06
CA THR A 406 17.24 -2.15 -12.71
C THR A 406 18.19 -1.63 -11.63
N SER A 407 19.42 -2.15 -11.59
CA SER A 407 20.47 -1.48 -10.82
C SER A 407 20.66 -0.05 -11.38
N PRO A 408 21.01 0.95 -10.55
CA PRO A 408 21.25 2.31 -11.04
C PRO A 408 22.27 2.37 -12.19
N ALA A 409 23.22 1.42 -12.24
CA ALA A 409 24.24 1.31 -13.28
C ALA A 409 23.70 0.74 -14.62
N GLN A 410 22.67 -0.10 -14.61
CA GLN A 410 22.01 -0.61 -15.82
C GLN A 410 21.06 0.42 -16.44
N ALA A 411 20.37 1.20 -15.60
CA ALA A 411 19.50 2.29 -16.04
C ALA A 411 20.22 3.29 -16.96
N VAL A 412 21.49 3.59 -16.66
CA VAL A 412 22.34 4.50 -17.44
C VAL A 412 22.75 3.91 -18.80
N ARG A 413 22.91 2.58 -18.91
CA ARG A 413 23.31 1.92 -20.17
C ARG A 413 22.13 1.72 -21.13
N GLU A 414 20.93 1.43 -20.64
CA GLU A 414 19.75 1.28 -21.51
C GLU A 414 19.19 2.62 -21.97
N ALA A 415 19.38 3.69 -21.18
CA ALA A 415 19.00 5.05 -21.57
C ALA A 415 19.82 5.60 -22.75
N SER A 416 21.05 5.11 -22.99
CA SER A 416 21.87 5.58 -24.12
C SER A 416 21.43 5.04 -25.49
N ASP A 417 20.65 3.96 -25.52
CA ASP A 417 20.20 3.30 -26.76
C ASP A 417 18.81 3.73 -27.23
N GLN A 418 18.12 4.59 -26.48
CA GLN A 418 16.77 5.04 -26.81
C GLN A 418 16.77 6.44 -27.42
N GLN A 419 16.05 6.61 -28.53
CA GLN A 419 15.74 7.94 -29.06
C GLN A 419 14.97 8.73 -27.99
N PRO A 420 15.30 10.00 -27.76
CA PRO A 420 14.58 10.83 -26.79
C PRO A 420 13.10 10.88 -27.21
N ILE A 421 12.23 10.38 -26.34
CA ILE A 421 10.80 10.62 -26.46
C ILE A 421 10.62 12.11 -26.18
N VAL A 422 10.33 12.87 -27.22
CA VAL A 422 10.07 14.30 -27.13
C VAL A 422 8.71 14.49 -26.43
N SER A 423 8.74 14.54 -25.09
CA SER A 423 7.66 15.16 -24.33
C SER A 423 7.90 16.67 -24.39
N GLU A 424 7.23 17.38 -25.30
CA GLU A 424 7.22 18.84 -25.26
C GLU A 424 6.61 19.28 -23.92
N ALA A 425 7.43 19.93 -23.08
CA ALA A 425 6.99 20.54 -21.84
C ALA A 425 6.06 21.72 -22.17
N ASN A 426 4.76 21.42 -22.30
CA ASN A 426 3.74 22.44 -22.45
C ASN A 426 3.59 23.19 -21.12
N SER A 427 3.45 24.52 -21.19
CA SER A 427 3.20 25.34 -19.99
C SER A 427 1.94 24.87 -19.25
N PRO A 428 1.88 25.01 -17.91
CA PRO A 428 0.73 24.57 -17.11
C PRO A 428 -0.62 25.15 -17.57
N SER A 429 -0.63 26.40 -18.05
CA SER A 429 -1.81 27.06 -18.61
C SER A 429 -2.29 26.41 -19.91
N ALA A 430 -1.40 26.14 -20.86
CA ALA A 430 -1.73 25.47 -22.13
C ALA A 430 -2.23 24.04 -21.92
N GLN A 431 -1.78 23.37 -20.85
CA GLN A 431 -2.28 22.04 -20.47
C GLN A 431 -3.69 22.09 -19.87
N ASN A 432 -3.99 23.08 -19.03
CA ASN A 432 -5.34 23.31 -18.49
C ASN A 432 -6.34 23.61 -19.60
N ASP A 433 -5.96 24.49 -20.52
CA ASP A 433 -6.81 24.86 -21.65
C ASP A 433 -7.08 23.66 -22.56
N SER A 434 -6.09 22.79 -22.76
CA SER A 434 -6.25 21.55 -23.53
C SER A 434 -7.18 20.54 -22.84
N LEU A 435 -7.07 20.30 -21.53
CA LEU A 435 -8.01 19.41 -20.83
C LEU A 435 -9.46 19.92 -20.90
N LYS A 436 -9.66 21.22 -20.73
CA LYS A 436 -10.98 21.83 -20.80
C LYS A 436 -11.55 21.77 -22.22
N LYS A 437 -10.76 22.17 -23.21
CA LYS A 437 -11.19 22.25 -24.61
C LYS A 437 -11.36 20.88 -25.27
N ASP A 438 -10.40 19.99 -25.07
CA ASP A 438 -10.29 18.74 -25.82
C ASP A 438 -10.96 17.57 -25.11
N PHE A 439 -11.04 17.60 -23.76
CA PHE A 439 -11.59 16.52 -22.94
C PHE A 439 -12.77 16.94 -22.06
N GLY A 440 -13.15 18.22 -22.03
CA GLY A 440 -14.27 18.69 -21.21
C GLY A 440 -14.04 18.54 -19.71
N ILE A 441 -12.80 18.64 -19.24
CA ILE A 441 -12.44 18.59 -17.82
C ILE A 441 -11.96 19.97 -17.35
N THR A 442 -12.61 20.52 -16.32
CA THR A 442 -12.21 21.78 -15.69
C THR A 442 -11.46 21.47 -14.40
N LEU A 443 -10.35 22.16 -14.16
CA LEU A 443 -9.52 21.98 -12.96
C LEU A 443 -9.61 23.21 -12.06
N THR A 444 -9.85 22.96 -10.77
CA THR A 444 -9.82 23.99 -9.72
C THR A 444 -8.68 23.67 -8.76
N PRO A 445 -7.69 24.57 -8.59
CA PRO A 445 -6.55 24.32 -7.71
C PRO A 445 -7.01 24.20 -6.25
N GLN A 446 -6.45 23.23 -5.53
CA GLN A 446 -6.69 23.01 -4.11
C GLN A 446 -5.55 23.62 -3.28
N ALA A 447 -5.87 24.18 -2.12
CA ALA A 447 -4.87 24.65 -1.18
C ALA A 447 -4.16 23.45 -0.52
N LYS A 448 -2.84 23.56 -0.33
CA LYS A 448 -2.07 22.56 0.42
C LYS A 448 -2.55 22.55 1.88
N GLN A 449 -2.82 21.36 2.42
CA GLN A 449 -3.38 21.15 3.76
C GLN A 449 -2.29 20.67 4.72
N GLY A 450 -1.36 21.55 5.12
CA GLY A 450 -0.34 21.22 6.15
C GLY A 450 0.41 19.89 5.89
N LEU A 451 0.13 18.86 6.70
CA LEU A 451 0.70 17.50 6.64
C LEU A 451 0.20 16.67 5.44
N PHE A 452 -0.93 17.05 4.83
CA PHE A 452 -1.55 16.34 3.74
C PHE A 452 -1.56 17.19 2.46
N ALA A 453 -1.30 16.54 1.32
CA ALA A 453 -1.39 17.17 0.01
C ALA A 453 -2.75 17.84 -0.30
N SER A 454 -3.87 17.34 0.24
CA SER A 454 -5.23 17.88 0.07
C SER A 454 -6.23 17.30 1.08
N GLN A 455 -7.47 17.84 1.12
CA GLN A 455 -8.55 17.27 1.94
C GLN A 455 -8.95 15.86 1.47
N GLY A 456 -9.04 15.63 0.15
CA GLY A 456 -9.37 14.30 -0.36
C GLY A 456 -8.27 13.28 -0.07
N HIS A 457 -7.02 13.73 0.02
CA HIS A 457 -5.90 12.91 0.49
C HIS A 457 -6.08 12.52 1.97
N PHE A 458 -6.40 13.46 2.86
CA PHE A 458 -6.68 13.16 4.26
C PHE A 458 -7.81 12.12 4.42
N GLU A 459 -8.95 12.33 3.74
CA GLU A 459 -10.08 11.40 3.81
C GLU A 459 -9.73 10.01 3.24
N ALA A 460 -8.88 9.94 2.20
CA ALA A 460 -8.41 8.67 1.65
C ALA A 460 -7.48 7.91 2.59
N CYS A 461 -6.55 8.60 3.27
CA CYS A 461 -5.73 8.00 4.33
C CYS A 461 -6.61 7.43 5.45
N LYS A 462 -7.59 8.21 5.90
CA LYS A 462 -8.57 7.80 6.92
C LYS A 462 -9.35 6.55 6.49
N GLU A 463 -9.85 6.50 5.25
CA GLU A 463 -10.57 5.34 4.72
C GLU A 463 -9.69 4.09 4.57
N THR A 464 -8.41 4.26 4.21
CA THR A 464 -7.44 3.15 4.15
C THR A 464 -7.24 2.55 5.53
N LEU A 465 -6.97 3.41 6.51
CA LEU A 465 -6.76 3.00 7.90
C LEU A 465 -8.01 2.32 8.45
N ARG A 466 -9.20 2.83 8.09
CA ARG A 466 -10.49 2.22 8.44
C ARG A 466 -10.62 0.80 7.90
N LYS A 467 -10.45 0.60 6.59
CA LYS A 467 -10.55 -0.73 5.96
C LYS A 467 -9.51 -1.71 6.51
N LYS A 468 -8.30 -1.23 6.77
CA LYS A 468 -7.24 -2.05 7.37
C LYS A 468 -7.61 -2.44 8.80
N ALA A 469 -8.15 -1.53 9.60
CA ALA A 469 -8.61 -1.84 10.95
C ALA A 469 -9.79 -2.83 10.95
N GLU A 470 -10.76 -2.67 10.05
CA GLU A 470 -11.91 -3.59 9.92
C GLU A 470 -11.51 -5.03 9.55
N THR A 471 -10.39 -5.19 8.83
CA THR A 471 -9.91 -6.49 8.35
C THR A 471 -8.82 -7.11 9.25
N THR A 472 -8.32 -6.37 10.23
CA THR A 472 -7.25 -6.81 11.13
C THR A 472 -7.83 -7.30 12.46
N SER A 473 -7.24 -8.35 13.05
CA SER A 473 -7.70 -8.87 14.35
C SER A 473 -7.73 -7.76 15.43
N PRO A 474 -8.83 -7.63 16.20
CA PRO A 474 -8.92 -6.69 17.31
C PRO A 474 -7.80 -6.84 18.33
N GLU A 475 -7.33 -8.05 18.58
CA GLU A 475 -6.24 -8.33 19.54
C GLU A 475 -4.90 -7.82 19.01
N TYR A 476 -4.68 -7.94 17.70
CA TYR A 476 -3.50 -7.38 17.05
C TYR A 476 -3.52 -5.85 17.05
N LEU A 477 -4.69 -5.22 16.79
CA LEU A 477 -4.82 -3.77 16.86
C LEU A 477 -4.57 -3.24 18.28
N ARG A 478 -5.09 -3.92 19.31
CA ARG A 478 -4.80 -3.57 20.72
C ARG A 478 -3.31 -3.68 21.04
N ALA A 479 -2.66 -4.74 20.58
CA ALA A 479 -1.22 -4.89 20.73
C ALA A 479 -0.45 -3.76 20.03
N ARG A 480 -0.91 -3.27 18.86
CA ARG A 480 -0.29 -2.14 18.15
C ARG A 480 -0.59 -0.77 18.75
N GLU A 481 -1.77 -0.58 19.32
CA GLU A 481 -2.22 0.68 19.91
C GLU A 481 -1.28 1.14 21.04
N VAL A 482 -0.81 0.20 21.86
CA VAL A 482 0.18 0.45 22.92
C VAL A 482 1.49 1.07 22.38
N PHE A 483 1.83 0.81 21.12
CA PHE A 483 3.02 1.40 20.47
C PHE A 483 2.70 2.68 19.69
N VAL A 484 1.58 2.71 18.97
CA VAL A 484 1.27 3.80 18.02
C VAL A 484 0.71 5.03 18.74
N ALA A 485 -0.12 4.84 19.77
CA ALA A 485 -0.76 5.96 20.46
C ALA A 485 0.23 6.87 21.21
N PRO A 486 1.25 6.34 21.93
CA PRO A 486 2.30 7.18 22.52
C PRO A 486 3.13 7.92 21.47
N MET A 487 3.43 7.29 20.32
CA MET A 487 4.14 7.96 19.22
C MET A 487 3.34 9.13 18.65
N ALA A 488 2.03 8.95 18.45
CA ALA A 488 1.14 10.01 17.98
C ALA A 488 1.03 11.15 19.00
N ALA A 489 0.87 10.83 20.28
CA ALA A 489 0.85 11.82 21.37
C ALA A 489 2.16 12.61 21.47
N ARG A 490 3.31 11.94 21.30
CA ARG A 490 4.63 12.58 21.28
C ARG A 490 4.72 13.58 20.13
N HIS A 491 4.34 13.15 18.92
CA HIS A 491 4.36 14.00 17.75
C HIS A 491 3.44 15.21 17.88
N PHE A 492 2.24 15.01 18.45
CA PHE A 492 1.31 16.08 18.76
C PHE A 492 1.94 17.13 19.68
N LEU A 493 2.64 16.71 20.74
CA LEU A 493 3.37 17.62 21.64
C LEU A 493 4.50 18.36 20.92
N GLU A 494 5.30 17.67 20.10
CA GLU A 494 6.40 18.28 19.34
C GLU A 494 5.92 19.36 18.38
N ILE A 495 4.74 19.18 17.77
CA ILE A 495 4.14 20.16 16.85
C ILE A 495 3.57 21.38 17.59
N ASN A 496 2.87 21.15 18.70
CA ASN A 496 2.14 22.20 19.41
C ASN A 496 3.03 22.95 20.43
N PHE A 497 4.15 22.36 20.85
CA PHE A 497 5.12 22.90 21.81
C PHE A 497 6.56 22.82 21.26
N PRO A 498 6.89 23.50 20.15
CA PRO A 498 8.14 23.29 19.40
C PRO A 498 9.42 23.71 20.13
N ASN A 499 9.31 24.53 21.18
CA ASN A 499 10.46 24.98 21.99
C ASN A 499 10.61 24.18 23.29
N CYS A 500 9.82 23.11 23.46
CA CYS A 500 9.82 22.30 24.67
C CYS A 500 10.51 20.94 24.44
N VAL A 501 11.03 20.37 25.53
CA VAL A 501 11.55 19.01 25.55
C VAL A 501 10.41 18.06 25.83
N VAL A 502 10.07 17.20 24.86
CA VAL A 502 9.04 16.17 25.00
C VAL A 502 9.67 14.86 25.45
N SER A 503 9.11 14.26 26.49
CA SER A 503 9.53 12.96 27.00
C SER A 503 8.35 12.03 27.26
N ASP A 504 8.61 10.72 27.09
CA ASP A 504 7.75 9.64 27.55
C ASP A 504 8.22 9.25 28.97
N GLU A 505 7.35 9.42 29.95
CA GLU A 505 7.63 9.13 31.36
C GLU A 505 7.32 7.66 31.72
N GLY A 506 6.87 6.85 30.75
CA GLY A 506 6.53 5.45 30.94
C GLY A 506 5.10 5.22 31.47
N PRO A 507 4.87 4.12 32.20
CA PRO A 507 3.57 3.80 32.82
C PRO A 507 2.98 4.95 33.62
N PHE A 508 1.66 5.20 33.49
CA PHE A 508 1.04 6.33 34.19
C PHE A 508 1.05 6.11 35.71
N PRO A 509 1.56 7.06 36.52
CA PRO A 509 1.53 6.98 37.97
C PRO A 509 0.16 7.43 38.51
N ALA A 510 -0.69 6.45 38.83
CA ALA A 510 -1.98 6.66 39.46
C ALA A 510 -1.81 7.07 40.92
N VAL A 511 -2.33 8.24 41.30
CA VAL A 511 -2.37 8.68 42.70
C VAL A 511 -3.67 8.21 43.33
N LEU A 512 -3.59 7.27 44.28
CA LEU A 512 -4.73 6.77 45.04
C LEU A 512 -5.22 7.84 46.06
N PRO A 513 -6.47 7.74 46.56
CA PRO A 513 -7.01 8.70 47.53
C PRO A 513 -6.21 8.84 48.83
N ASP A 514 -5.45 7.81 49.20
CA ASP A 514 -4.56 7.80 50.35
C ASP A 514 -3.17 8.41 50.08
N GLY A 515 -2.92 8.86 48.84
CA GLY A 515 -1.67 9.46 48.39
C GLY A 515 -0.62 8.48 47.86
N THR A 516 -0.91 7.18 47.86
CA THR A 516 -0.02 6.14 47.33
C THR A 516 0.01 6.18 45.80
N GLU A 517 1.17 5.92 45.19
CA GLU A 517 1.31 5.81 43.74
C GLU A 517 1.31 4.35 43.28
N VAL A 518 0.51 4.06 42.26
CA VAL A 518 0.48 2.77 41.56
C VAL A 518 0.74 3.03 40.08
N LEU A 519 1.65 2.25 39.48
CA LEU A 519 1.92 2.34 38.05
C LEU A 519 0.87 1.55 37.28
N LEU A 520 0.21 2.22 36.32
CA LEU A 520 -0.65 1.55 35.34
C LEU A 520 0.20 1.17 34.13
N GLU A 521 0.62 -0.09 34.09
CA GLU A 521 1.55 -0.63 33.06
C GLU A 521 1.02 -0.52 31.63
N GLU A 522 -0.31 -0.53 31.46
CA GLU A 522 -0.97 -0.51 30.16
C GLU A 522 -1.18 0.91 29.59
N THR A 523 -0.98 1.96 30.39
CA THR A 523 -1.10 3.36 29.96
C THR A 523 0.27 4.01 29.79
N ARG A 524 0.30 5.20 29.15
CA ARG A 524 1.54 5.97 28.97
C ARG A 524 1.34 7.44 29.29
N LEU A 525 2.31 8.03 29.98
CA LEU A 525 2.34 9.45 30.29
C LEU A 525 3.41 10.16 29.46
N LEU A 526 3.00 11.16 28.68
CA LEU A 526 3.90 12.02 27.94
C LEU A 526 3.85 13.45 28.47
N VAL A 527 4.99 14.11 28.51
CA VAL A 527 5.12 15.45 29.10
C VAL A 527 5.95 16.35 28.18
N ALA A 528 5.52 17.60 28.02
CA ALA A 528 6.33 18.65 27.41
C ALA A 528 6.87 19.58 28.50
N ARG A 529 8.19 19.79 28.50
CA ARG A 529 8.89 20.67 29.44
C ARG A 529 9.49 21.88 28.76
N ASP A 530 9.14 23.06 29.23
CA ASP A 530 9.78 24.31 28.84
C ASP A 530 11.07 24.51 29.68
N PRO A 531 12.26 24.44 29.07
CA PRO A 531 13.52 24.60 29.79
C PRO A 531 13.69 26.02 30.38
N GLU A 532 12.95 27.02 29.90
CA GLU A 532 13.02 28.38 30.43
C GLU A 532 12.28 28.55 31.78
N GLN A 533 11.47 27.57 32.17
CA GLN A 533 10.60 27.64 33.36
C GLN A 533 11.07 26.76 34.53
N GLU A 534 12.32 26.25 34.54
CA GLU A 534 12.81 25.40 35.63
C GLU A 534 12.72 26.07 37.02
N PRO A 535 12.25 25.35 38.07
CA PRO A 535 11.86 23.93 38.09
C PRO A 535 10.42 23.62 37.64
N ARG A 536 9.59 24.65 37.39
CA ARG A 536 8.19 24.58 36.95
C ARG A 536 8.05 24.38 35.44
N SER A 537 8.83 23.45 34.89
CA SER A 537 8.98 23.32 33.44
C SER A 537 7.83 22.59 32.75
N ILE A 538 6.97 21.84 33.45
CA ILE A 538 5.91 21.07 32.80
C ILE A 538 4.79 22.00 32.30
N VAL A 539 4.70 22.14 30.97
CA VAL A 539 3.71 22.98 30.27
C VAL A 539 2.65 22.16 29.53
N ALA A 540 2.85 20.85 29.36
CA ALA A 540 1.82 19.95 28.86
C ALA A 540 1.99 18.52 29.40
N ALA A 541 0.88 17.81 29.61
CA ALA A 541 0.85 16.40 29.97
C ALA A 541 -0.27 15.65 29.23
N ILE A 542 0.05 14.48 28.66
CA ILE A 542 -0.88 13.61 27.96
C ILE A 542 -0.90 12.23 28.62
N ASN A 543 -2.09 11.78 29.04
CA ASN A 543 -2.31 10.40 29.44
C ASN A 543 -2.89 9.60 28.26
N VAL A 544 -2.16 8.61 27.77
CA VAL A 544 -2.57 7.72 26.69
C VAL A 544 -3.11 6.43 27.31
N VAL A 545 -4.39 6.17 27.10
CA VAL A 545 -5.12 5.04 27.67
C VAL A 545 -5.45 4.03 26.57
N PRO A 546 -5.09 2.75 26.74
CA PRO A 546 -5.37 1.74 25.74
C PRO A 546 -6.87 1.41 25.71
N ARG A 547 -7.32 0.80 24.61
CA ARG A 547 -8.69 0.34 24.48
C ARG A 547 -9.09 -0.65 25.60
N PRO A 548 -10.23 -0.43 26.28
CA PRO A 548 -10.77 -1.37 27.27
C PRO A 548 -10.98 -2.79 26.70
N GLY A 549 -10.72 -3.79 27.54
CA GLY A 549 -10.85 -5.21 27.18
C GLY A 549 -12.26 -5.77 27.33
N GLY A 550 -12.79 -6.50 26.33
CA GLY A 550 -14.01 -7.30 26.49
C GLY A 550 -14.61 -7.86 25.19
N PRO A 551 -15.51 -8.87 25.26
CA PRO A 551 -16.21 -9.43 24.10
C PRO A 551 -17.21 -8.45 23.44
N ASP A 552 -17.67 -7.44 24.19
CA ASP A 552 -18.53 -6.35 23.71
C ASP A 552 -17.73 -5.09 23.29
N SER A 553 -16.38 -5.14 23.30
CA SER A 553 -15.58 -4.04 22.81
C SER A 553 -15.64 -4.02 21.28
N GLU A 554 -16.46 -3.14 20.71
CA GLU A 554 -16.52 -2.92 19.26
C GLU A 554 -15.13 -2.61 18.66
N PRO A 555 -14.91 -2.93 17.37
CA PRO A 555 -13.64 -2.68 16.70
C PRO A 555 -13.36 -1.18 16.51
N GLY A 556 -12.57 -0.61 17.44
CA GLY A 556 -11.51 0.36 17.16
C GLY A 556 -11.89 1.80 16.80
N LEU A 557 -10.84 2.58 16.46
CA LEU A 557 -10.75 4.00 16.03
C LEU A 557 -11.83 4.53 15.08
N PHE A 558 -12.70 3.68 14.55
CA PHE A 558 -13.68 3.98 13.50
C PHE A 558 -15.12 3.55 13.87
N SER A 559 -15.34 3.03 15.08
CA SER A 559 -16.70 2.87 15.64
C SER A 559 -17.37 4.25 15.75
N SER A 560 -18.69 4.32 15.61
CA SER A 560 -19.47 5.55 15.92
C SER A 560 -19.57 5.81 17.42
N LYS A 561 -19.20 4.83 18.26
CA LYS A 561 -19.14 4.97 19.70
C LYS A 561 -18.13 6.05 20.07
N SER A 562 -18.57 6.96 20.94
CA SER A 562 -17.71 7.93 21.61
C SER A 562 -17.25 7.33 22.94
N TRP A 563 -15.97 7.52 23.25
CA TRP A 563 -15.39 7.18 24.54
C TRP A 563 -15.46 8.34 25.55
N LEU A 564 -15.81 9.55 25.12
CA LEU A 564 -15.79 10.76 25.95
C LEU A 564 -16.65 10.64 27.22
N ASP A 565 -17.82 10.00 27.12
CA ASP A 565 -18.77 9.87 28.24
C ASP A 565 -18.65 8.52 28.98
N THR A 566 -17.58 7.76 28.74
CA THR A 566 -17.40 6.45 29.36
C THR A 566 -16.79 6.56 30.77
N PRO A 567 -17.15 5.66 31.70
CA PRO A 567 -16.54 5.61 33.03
C PRO A 567 -15.01 5.51 32.99
N GLU A 568 -14.47 4.80 32.00
CA GLU A 568 -13.04 4.61 31.80
C GLU A 568 -12.35 5.93 31.44
N MET A 569 -12.93 6.74 30.55
CA MET A 569 -12.41 8.05 30.18
C MET A 569 -12.44 9.02 31.37
N GLN A 570 -13.58 9.08 32.08
CA GLN A 570 -13.72 9.91 33.28
C GLN A 570 -12.74 9.51 34.38
N GLN A 571 -12.47 8.22 34.54
CA GLN A 571 -11.47 7.74 35.48
C GLN A 571 -10.07 8.23 35.08
N ALA A 572 -9.72 8.13 33.80
CA ALA A 572 -8.44 8.61 33.28
C ALA A 572 -8.25 10.13 33.42
N ASP A 573 -9.30 10.93 33.23
CA ASP A 573 -9.29 12.37 33.48
C ASP A 573 -9.02 12.68 34.96
N ASN A 574 -9.72 12.00 35.86
CA ASN A 574 -9.54 12.18 37.31
C ASN A 574 -8.12 11.78 37.77
N MET A 575 -7.54 10.76 37.14
CA MET A 575 -6.18 10.32 37.40
C MET A 575 -5.14 11.36 36.95
N LEU A 576 -5.27 11.90 35.74
CA LEU A 576 -4.42 12.98 35.23
C LEU A 576 -4.51 14.23 36.12
N LEU A 577 -5.71 14.60 36.54
CA LEU A 577 -5.92 15.73 37.44
C LEU A 577 -5.22 15.52 38.80
N SER A 578 -5.34 14.33 39.36
CA SER A 578 -4.73 13.99 40.66
C SER A 578 -3.21 14.02 40.60
N LEU A 579 -2.62 13.55 39.49
CA LEU A 579 -1.18 13.63 39.25
C LEU A 579 -0.72 15.08 39.10
N LEU A 580 -1.41 15.89 38.29
CA LEU A 580 -1.04 17.30 38.09
C LEU A 580 -1.16 18.12 39.37
N ARG A 581 -2.16 17.86 40.22
CA ARG A 581 -2.25 18.44 41.58
C ARG A 581 -1.03 18.10 42.43
N LYS A 582 -0.56 16.84 42.38
CA LYS A 582 0.64 16.41 43.09
C LYS A 582 1.89 17.11 42.56
N TRP A 583 2.09 17.13 41.24
CA TRP A 583 3.25 17.78 40.60
C TRP A 583 3.25 19.30 40.79
N HIS A 584 2.09 19.94 40.82
CA HIS A 584 1.98 21.36 41.14
C HIS A 584 2.42 21.65 42.58
N LYS A 585 2.00 20.84 43.56
CA LYS A 585 2.48 20.95 44.96
C LYS A 585 3.99 20.73 45.08
N GLN A 586 4.58 19.96 44.18
CA GLN A 586 6.03 19.73 44.09
C GLN A 586 6.78 20.83 43.32
N GLY A 587 6.05 21.80 42.74
CA GLY A 587 6.63 22.90 41.97
C GLY A 587 7.19 22.48 40.61
N LEU A 588 6.63 21.44 39.99
CA LEU A 588 7.06 20.93 38.67
C LEU A 588 6.21 21.46 37.52
N VAL A 589 4.96 21.84 37.78
CA VAL A 589 4.00 22.34 36.78
C VAL A 589 4.10 23.85 36.63
N SER A 590 4.05 24.32 35.39
CA SER A 590 4.00 25.74 35.01
C SER A 590 2.86 26.48 35.71
N ASP A 591 3.14 27.71 36.18
CA ASP A 591 2.13 28.60 36.76
C ASP A 591 1.36 29.42 35.71
N VAL A 592 1.84 29.44 34.47
CA VAL A 592 1.31 30.29 33.41
C VAL A 592 0.16 29.58 32.70
N ASP A 593 0.48 28.38 32.19
CA ASP A 593 -0.47 27.50 31.55
C ASP A 593 0.09 26.07 31.54
N CYS A 594 -0.79 25.09 31.76
CA CYS A 594 -0.47 23.68 31.61
C CYS A 594 -1.59 22.99 30.83
N PHE A 595 -1.25 22.53 29.63
CA PHE A 595 -2.14 21.78 28.76
C PHE A 595 -2.26 20.34 29.27
N ALA A 596 -3.48 19.86 29.48
CA ALA A 596 -3.73 18.49 29.89
C ALA A 596 -4.61 17.79 28.87
N GLN A 597 -4.26 16.56 28.49
CA GLN A 597 -5.06 15.76 27.57
C GLN A 597 -5.12 14.31 28.01
N VAL A 598 -6.30 13.71 27.90
CA VAL A 598 -6.45 12.26 27.96
C VAL A 598 -6.84 11.77 26.57
N MET A 599 -6.15 10.75 26.10
CA MET A 599 -6.41 10.11 24.81
C MET A 599 -6.87 8.68 25.03
N MET A 600 -8.00 8.30 24.43
CA MET A 600 -8.50 6.93 24.43
C MET A 600 -8.99 6.58 23.03
N VAL A 601 -8.33 5.61 22.39
CA VAL A 601 -8.64 5.17 21.02
C VAL A 601 -8.58 6.34 20.00
N LYS A 602 -9.73 6.90 19.60
CA LYS A 602 -9.85 8.03 18.66
C LYS A 602 -10.27 9.34 19.33
N ASP A 603 -10.75 9.25 20.57
CA ASP A 603 -11.35 10.37 21.28
C ASP A 603 -10.33 10.94 22.26
N ALA A 604 -10.38 12.24 22.45
CA ALA A 604 -9.52 12.92 23.40
C ALA A 604 -10.29 14.04 24.11
N THR A 605 -10.03 14.17 25.40
CA THR A 605 -10.44 15.32 26.20
C THR A 605 -9.25 16.26 26.34
N VAL A 606 -9.48 17.55 26.21
CA VAL A 606 -8.43 18.58 26.28
C VAL A 606 -8.83 19.62 27.29
N TYR A 607 -7.92 19.90 28.23
CA TYR A 607 -8.15 20.77 29.35
C TYR A 607 -6.99 21.73 29.56
N ARG A 608 -7.33 22.86 30.16
CA ARG A 608 -6.41 23.74 30.85
C ARG A 608 -6.35 23.33 32.32
N PHE A 609 -5.16 23.05 32.85
CA PHE A 609 -4.97 22.85 34.28
C PHE A 609 -4.75 24.21 34.97
N VAL A 610 -5.67 24.58 35.86
CA VAL A 610 -5.78 25.93 36.43
C VAL A 610 -5.70 25.88 37.95
N GLU A 611 -5.05 26.90 38.54
CA GLU A 611 -4.96 27.14 39.98
C GLU A 611 -4.35 25.99 40.78
N GLY A 612 -3.69 25.03 40.12
CA GLY A 612 -3.14 23.85 40.78
C GLY A 612 -4.21 22.85 41.26
N GLU A 613 -5.47 23.04 40.89
CA GLU A 613 -6.60 22.35 41.50
C GLU A 613 -7.60 21.75 40.51
N ARG A 614 -7.80 22.27 39.30
CA ARG A 614 -8.91 21.82 38.45
C ARG A 614 -8.62 21.89 36.96
N PHE A 615 -9.42 21.16 36.21
CA PHE A 615 -9.50 21.27 34.76
C PHE A 615 -10.58 22.26 34.36
N GLU A 616 -10.26 23.13 33.41
CA GLU A 616 -11.18 24.02 32.73
C GLU A 616 -11.06 23.78 31.22
N ASP A 617 -12.16 23.92 30.48
CA ASP A 617 -12.12 23.82 29.03
C ASP A 617 -11.39 25.02 28.43
N TYR A 618 -10.60 24.79 27.37
CA TYR A 618 -10.04 25.90 26.60
C TYR A 618 -11.12 26.63 25.81
N SER A 619 -10.92 27.93 25.53
CA SER A 619 -11.83 28.67 24.66
C SER A 619 -11.82 28.11 23.24
N GLU A 620 -12.93 28.30 22.50
CA GLU A 620 -13.05 27.85 21.11
C GLU A 620 -11.93 28.41 20.22
N GLU A 621 -11.50 29.66 20.44
CA GLU A 621 -10.40 30.25 19.66
C GLU A 621 -9.07 29.56 19.95
N ARG A 622 -8.84 29.10 21.19
CA ARG A 622 -7.63 28.39 21.55
C ARG A 622 -7.66 26.96 21.00
N ILE A 623 -8.80 26.28 21.05
CA ILE A 623 -8.99 24.96 20.43
C ILE A 623 -8.73 25.01 18.92
N ALA A 624 -9.18 26.06 18.23
CA ALA A 624 -8.95 26.24 16.79
C ALA A 624 -7.47 26.45 16.41
N GLN A 625 -6.61 26.84 17.36
CA GLN A 625 -5.17 26.99 17.15
C GLN A 625 -4.39 25.69 17.33
N ILE A 626 -5.00 24.67 17.95
CA ILE A 626 -4.38 23.37 18.14
C ILE A 626 -4.25 22.68 16.79
N LYS A 627 -3.04 22.24 16.46
CA LYS A 627 -2.76 21.46 15.26
C LYS A 627 -3.07 20.00 15.56
N TRP A 628 -4.28 19.59 15.22
CA TRP A 628 -4.70 18.19 15.20
C TRP A 628 -3.96 17.48 14.06
N CYS A 629 -3.23 16.42 14.40
CA CYS A 629 -2.40 15.65 13.47
C CYS A 629 -3.26 14.76 12.55
#